data_AF-A0A7C4S653-F1
#
_entry.id   AF-A0A7C4S653-F1
#
_cell.length_a   1.000
_cell.length_b   1.000
_cell.length_c   1.000
_cell.angle_alpha   90.00
_cell.angle_beta   90.00
_cell.angle_gamma   90.00
#
_symmetry.space_group_name_H-M   'P 1'
#
loop_
_entity.id
_entity.type
_entity.pdbx_description
1 polymer ?
#
loop_
_entity_poly.entity_id
_entity_poly.type
_entity_poly.pdbx_seq_one_letter_code
_entity_poly.pdbx_strand_id
1 'polypeptide(L)' 'MKKEIEILLKRAEGFLKDALEDLKRGDYDLAMFHIEQACQLMLKAKIL' A
#
# COMPACT_ATOMS: atom_id res chain seq x y z
N MET A 1 18.70 -2.13 -5.68
CA MET A 1 17.69 -1.96 -6.76
C MET A 1 16.64 -3.06 -6.82
N LYS A 2 16.83 -4.23 -7.48
CA LYS A 2 15.74 -5.22 -7.63
C LYS A 2 15.11 -5.66 -6.29
N LYS A 3 15.94 -5.91 -5.27
CA LYS A 3 15.48 -6.26 -3.91
C LYS A 3 14.71 -5.12 -3.22
N GLU A 4 15.08 -3.86 -3.46
CA GLU A 4 14.35 -2.70 -2.90
C GLU A 4 12.97 -2.56 -3.56
N ILE A 5 12.90 -2.71 -4.89
CA ILE A 5 11.64 -2.70 -5.64
C ILE A 5 10.72 -3.80 -5.12
N GLU A 6 11.23 -5.03 -4.94
CA GLU A 6 10.45 -6.15 -4.37
C GLU A 6 9.95 -5.85 -2.96
N ILE A 7 10.75 -5.21 -2.10
CA ILE A 7 10.33 -4.80 -0.76
C ILE A 7 9.22 -3.74 -0.82
N LEU A 8 9.32 -2.77 -1.72
CA LEU A 8 8.30 -1.72 -1.88
C LEU A 8 6.97 -2.32 -2.37
N LEU A 9 7.00 -3.19 -3.37
CA LEU A 9 5.80 -3.86 -3.89
C LEU A 9 5.15 -4.75 -2.82
N LYS A 10 5.95 -5.55 -2.09
CA LYS A 10 5.44 -6.37 -0.99
C LYS A 10 4.76 -5.53 0.10
N ARG A 11 5.30 -4.36 0.42
CA ARG A 11 4.68 -3.44 1.39
C ARG A 11 3.41 -2.80 0.84
N ALA A 12 3.38 -2.44 -0.44
CA ALA A 12 2.18 -1.90 -1.09
C ALA A 12 1.02 -2.90 -1.03
N GLU A 13 1.29 -4.19 -1.29
CA GLU A 13 0.30 -5.25 -1.13
C GLU A 13 -0.19 -5.39 0.31
N GLY A 14 0.68 -5.19 1.30
CA GLY A 14 0.31 -5.16 2.71
C GLY A 14 -0.70 -4.06 3.01
N PHE A 15 -0.39 -2.83 2.62
CA PHE A 15 -1.28 -1.69 2.78
C PHE A 15 -2.63 -1.88 2.07
N LEU A 16 -2.64 -2.50 0.88
CA LEU A 16 -3.90 -2.79 0.20
C LEU A 16 -4.77 -3.80 0.97
N LYS A 17 -4.15 -4.82 1.58
CA LYS A 17 -4.89 -5.78 2.43
C LYS A 17 -5.46 -5.09 3.66
N ASP A 18 -4.67 -4.23 4.31
CA ASP A 18 -5.10 -3.49 5.49
C ASP A 18 -6.27 -2.53 5.14
N ALA A 19 -6.17 -1.82 4.01
CA ALA A 19 -7.25 -0.96 3.52
C ALA A 19 -8.58 -1.71 3.31
N LEU A 20 -8.53 -2.95 2.81
CA LEU A 20 -9.71 -3.78 2.63
C LEU A 20 -10.32 -4.22 3.98
N GLU A 21 -9.49 -4.49 4.98
CA GLU A 21 -9.97 -4.82 6.33
C GLU A 21 -10.56 -3.60 7.04
N ASP A 22 -9.98 -2.41 6.87
CA ASP A 22 -10.52 -1.16 7.42
C ASP A 22 -11.85 -0.80 6.76
N LEU A 23 -11.95 -0.99 5.44
CA LEU A 23 -13.20 -0.81 4.70
C LEU A 23 -14.32 -1.70 5.25
N LYS A 24 -14.02 -2.97 5.56
CA LYS A 24 -14.99 -3.91 6.16
C LYS A 24 -15.42 -3.48 7.56
N ARG A 25 -14.55 -2.83 8.32
CA ARG A 25 -14.84 -2.33 9.68
C ARG A 25 -15.60 -1.00 9.67
N GLY A 26 -15.66 -0.32 8.52
CA GLY A 26 -16.25 1.02 8.39
C GLY A 26 -15.28 2.15 8.72
N ASP A 27 -13.99 1.85 8.87
CA ASP A 27 -12.94 2.82 9.18
C ASP A 27 -12.46 3.52 7.89
N TYR A 28 -13.37 4.26 7.24
CA TYR A 28 -13.17 4.78 5.87
C TYR A 28 -11.94 5.69 5.72
N ASP A 29 -11.67 6.54 6.70
CA ASP A 29 -10.49 7.43 6.68
C ASP A 29 -9.19 6.62 6.71
N LEU A 30 -9.15 5.54 7.51
CA LEU A 30 -8.00 4.67 7.61
C LEU A 30 -7.83 3.82 6.34
N ALA A 31 -8.94 3.34 5.77
CA ALA A 31 -8.94 2.64 4.50
C ALA A 31 -8.35 3.52 3.38
N MET A 32 -8.78 4.79 3.29
CA MET A 32 -8.24 5.76 2.33
C MET A 32 -6.77 6.05 2.56
N PHE A 33 -6.36 6.22 3.83
CA PHE A 33 -4.95 6.40 4.17
C PHE A 33 -4.09 5.23 3.70
N HIS A 34 -4.51 3.99 3.96
CA HIS A 34 -3.79 2.79 3.52
C HIS A 34 -3.77 2.64 1.99
N ILE A 35 -4.83 3.03 1.27
CA ILE A 35 -4.82 3.09 -0.20
C ILE A 35 -3.75 4.08 -0.70
N GLU A 36 -3.66 5.27 -0.10
CA GLU A 36 -2.65 6.26 -0.45
C GLU A 36 -1.23 5.70 -0.25
N GLN A 37 -0.97 5.03 0.89
CA GLN A 37 0.33 4.41 1.16
C GLN A 37 0.69 3.32 0.14
N ALA A 38 -0.28 2.48 -0.24
CA ALA A 38 -0.07 1.47 -1.28
C ALA A 38 0.32 2.11 -2.62
N CYS A 39 -0.44 3.11 -3.08
CA CYS A 39 -0.16 3.85 -4.31
C CYS A 39 1.23 4.52 -4.28
N GLN A 40 1.58 5.17 -3.17
CA GLN A 40 2.87 5.85 -3.03
C GLN A 40 4.04 4.87 -3.16
N LEU A 41 3.94 3.68 -2.56
CA LEU A 41 4.98 2.66 -2.64
C LEU A 41 5.12 2.07 -4.04
N MET A 42 4.00 1.85 -4.74
CA MET A 42 4.01 1.40 -6.13
C MET A 42 4.68 2.44 -7.04
N LEU A 43 4.40 3.73 -6.84
CA LEU A 43 5.05 4.81 -7.58
C LEU A 43 6.56 4.87 -7.30
N LYS A 44 6.97 4.76 -6.03
CA LYS A 44 8.40 4.69 -5.66
C LYS A 44 9.09 3.49 -6.32
N ALA A 45 8.44 2.33 -6.33
CA ALA A 45 8.97 1.13 -6.98
C ALA A 45 9.12 1.26 -8.49
N LYS A 46 8.31 2.12 -9.14
CA LYS A 46 8.37 2.37 -10.58
C LYS A 46 9.46 3.37 -10.99
N ILE A 47 9.82 4.28 -10.08
CA ILE A 47 10.80 5.36 -10.35
C ILE A 47 12.24 4.94 -9.98
N LEU A 48 12.38 3.98 -9.06
CA LEU A 48 13.65 3.33 -8.72
C LEU A 48 14.05 2.28 -9.75
#